data_AF-A0A0F9WM00-F1
#
_entry.id   AF-A0A0F9WM00-F1
#
_cell.length_a   1.000
_cell.length_b   1.000
_cell.length_c   1.000
_cell.angle_alpha   90.00
_cell.angle_beta   90.00
_cell.angle_gamma   90.00
#
_symmetry.space_group_name_H-M   'P 1'
#
loop_
_entity.id
_entity.type
_entity.pdbx_description
1 polymer ?
#
loop_
_entity_poly.entity_id
_entity_poly.type
_entity_poly.pdbx_seq_one_letter_code
_entity_poly.pdbx_strand_id
1 'polypeptide(L)'
;MRYKIIRWTRQLRIWLGGRKQMEEKHYMFTLPRPLTPEEIWGRLWKHGWGYNTISHAFGGQIFTARKLVPPRHQFHLRFYKNGDVSGHFEVDPVQFLLEHTDGVDLRALTPEERGEIRSILP
;
A
#
# COMPACT_ATOMS: atom_id res chain seq x y z
N MET A 1 15.26 -18.22 11.11
CA MET A 1 14.31 -19.27 10.66
C MET A 1 12.93 -18.71 10.27
N ARG A 2 12.30 -17.85 11.09
CA ARG A 2 10.99 -17.23 10.82
C ARG A 2 10.89 -16.48 9.47
N TYR A 3 11.90 -15.70 9.10
CA TYR A 3 11.89 -14.95 7.83
C TYR A 3 11.78 -15.86 6.59
N LYS A 4 12.42 -17.04 6.60
CA LYS A 4 12.37 -18.00 5.49
C LYS A 4 10.95 -18.54 5.32
N ILE A 5 10.29 -18.90 6.42
CA ILE A 5 8.89 -19.35 6.44
C ILE A 5 7.95 -18.25 5.95
N ILE A 6 8.16 -17.00 6.39
CA ILE A 6 7.36 -15.84 5.92
C ILE A 6 7.52 -15.63 4.42
N ARG A 7 8.74 -15.78 3.89
CA ARG A 7 9.02 -15.66 2.45
C ARG A 7 8.35 -16.78 1.64
N TRP A 8 8.46 -18.03 2.09
CA TRP A 8 7.83 -19.17 1.44
C TRP A 8 6.30 -19.08 1.46
N THR A 9 5.72 -18.74 2.60
CA THR A 9 4.26 -18.53 2.70
C THR A 9 3.80 -17.32 1.88
N ARG A 10 4.60 -16.25 1.75
CA ARG A 10 4.30 -15.13 0.83
C ARG A 10 4.27 -15.61 -0.63
N GLN A 11 5.23 -16.42 -1.06
CA GLN A 11 5.30 -16.92 -2.43
C GLN A 11 4.13 -17.85 -2.78
N LEU A 12 3.78 -18.78 -1.87
CA LEU A 12 2.61 -19.65 -2.01
C LEU A 12 1.29 -18.85 -2.08
N ARG A 13 1.17 -17.79 -1.28
CA ARG A 13 -0.01 -16.90 -1.31
C ARG A 13 -0.12 -16.08 -2.59
N ILE A 14 1.00 -15.62 -3.15
CA ILE A 14 1.03 -14.97 -4.46
C ILE A 14 0.53 -15.95 -5.53
N TRP A 15 0.99 -17.20 -5.47
CA TRP A 15 0.63 -18.24 -6.43
C TRP A 15 -0.86 -18.65 -6.36
N LEU A 16 -1.46 -18.70 -5.16
CA LEU A 16 -2.87 -19.03 -4.95
C LEU A 16 -3.86 -17.87 -5.18
N GLY A 17 -3.43 -16.80 -5.87
CA GLY A 17 -4.33 -15.71 -6.28
C GLY A 17 -4.27 -14.43 -5.44
N GLY A 18 -3.23 -14.25 -4.62
CA GLY A 18 -3.02 -13.02 -3.85
C GLY A 18 -4.04 -12.83 -2.72
N ARG A 19 -3.86 -11.81 -1.87
CA ARG A 19 -4.79 -11.55 -0.75
C ARG A 19 -6.00 -10.73 -1.22
N LYS A 20 -6.79 -11.22 -2.18
CA LYS A 20 -8.02 -10.52 -2.65
C LYS A 20 -8.88 -9.97 -1.51
N GLN A 21 -9.13 -10.76 -0.46
CA GLN A 21 -9.91 -10.32 0.71
C GLN A 21 -9.23 -9.19 1.52
N MET A 22 -7.90 -9.16 1.59
CA MET A 22 -7.17 -8.05 2.23
C MET A 22 -7.07 -6.82 1.31
N GLU A 23 -7.00 -7.04 0.00
CA GLU A 23 -7.11 -5.95 -0.99
C GLU A 23 -8.48 -5.28 -0.89
N GLU A 24 -9.56 -6.07 -0.78
CA GLU A 24 -10.93 -5.59 -0.54
C GLU A 24 -11.04 -4.83 0.79
N LYS A 25 -10.46 -5.36 1.88
CA LYS A 25 -10.49 -4.68 3.19
C LYS A 25 -9.81 -3.30 3.18
N HIS A 26 -8.80 -3.14 2.34
CA HIS A 26 -8.03 -1.89 2.21
C HIS A 26 -8.39 -1.11 0.95
N TYR A 27 -9.43 -1.50 0.23
CA TYR A 27 -9.91 -0.79 -0.94
C TYR A 27 -10.36 0.62 -0.55
N MET A 28 -9.94 1.60 -1.36
CA MET A 28 -10.30 3.00 -1.14
C MET A 28 -11.31 3.46 -2.19
N PHE A 29 -10.92 3.38 -3.46
CA PHE A 29 -11.70 3.83 -4.61
C PHE A 29 -11.06 3.35 -5.91
N THR A 30 -11.78 3.55 -7.02
CA THR A 30 -11.30 3.31 -8.38
C THR A 30 -11.16 4.65 -9.11
N LEU A 31 -10.03 4.84 -9.78
CA LEU A 31 -9.76 6.03 -10.58
C LEU A 31 -10.65 6.03 -11.85
N PRO A 32 -11.08 7.21 -12.36
CA PRO A 32 -11.87 7.29 -13.59
C PRO A 32 -11.18 6.68 -14.80
N ARG A 33 -9.84 6.69 -14.79
CA ARG A 33 -8.99 5.92 -15.70
C ARG A 33 -7.76 5.38 -14.96
N PRO A 34 -7.19 4.24 -15.37
CA PRO A 34 -5.88 3.83 -14.90
C PRO A 34 -4.83 4.90 -15.19
N LEU A 35 -3.93 5.12 -14.24
CA LEU A 35 -2.77 6.00 -14.36
C LEU A 35 -1.50 5.18 -14.56
N THR A 36 -0.53 5.73 -15.27
CA THR A 36 0.81 5.12 -15.33
C THR A 36 1.59 5.38 -14.03
N PRO A 37 2.61 4.57 -13.70
CA PRO A 37 3.50 4.83 -12.57
C PRO A 37 4.09 6.25 -12.56
N GLU A 38 4.44 6.80 -13.73
CA GLU A 38 4.99 8.14 -13.88
C GLU A 38 3.95 9.22 -13.54
N GLU A 39 2.70 9.05 -13.98
CA GLU A 39 1.59 9.95 -13.65
C GLU A 39 1.27 9.92 -12.16
N ILE A 40 1.26 8.72 -11.56
CA ILE A 40 1.04 8.53 -10.12
C ILE A 40 2.15 9.23 -9.33
N TRP A 41 3.42 9.00 -9.71
CA TRP A 41 4.57 9.60 -9.05
C TRP A 41 4.55 11.13 -9.15
N GLY A 42 4.34 11.69 -10.35
CA GLY A 42 4.34 13.14 -10.58
C GLY A 42 3.28 13.89 -9.79
N ARG A 43 2.18 13.21 -9.42
CA ARG A 43 1.15 13.72 -8.52
C ARG A 43 1.56 13.58 -7.06
N LEU A 44 1.84 12.36 -6.62
CA LEU A 44 2.04 12.05 -5.20
C LEU A 44 3.31 12.66 -4.60
N TRP A 45 4.43 12.69 -5.33
CA TRP A 45 5.71 13.18 -4.84
C TRP A 45 5.63 14.59 -4.23
N LYS A 46 4.86 15.48 -4.87
CA LYS A 46 4.69 16.88 -4.45
C LYS A 46 3.98 17.01 -3.09
N HIS A 47 3.28 15.97 -2.65
CA HIS A 47 2.55 15.93 -1.38
C HIS A 47 3.28 15.11 -0.28
N GLY A 48 4.58 14.86 -0.48
CA GLY A 48 5.44 14.17 0.50
C GLY A 48 5.34 12.65 0.47
N TRP A 49 4.79 12.07 -0.61
CA TRP A 49 4.80 10.64 -0.82
C TRP A 49 6.12 10.20 -1.48
N GLY A 50 6.68 9.09 -1.01
CA GLY A 50 7.84 8.43 -1.59
C GLY A 50 7.48 7.05 -2.13
N TYR A 51 8.37 6.48 -2.94
CA TYR A 51 8.22 5.11 -3.43
C TYR A 51 8.41 4.11 -2.29
N ASN A 52 7.59 3.06 -2.25
CA ASN A 52 7.73 2.00 -1.25
C ASN A 52 8.44 0.77 -1.84
N THR A 53 9.64 0.46 -1.37
CA THR A 53 10.48 -0.60 -1.92
C THR A 53 10.03 -2.03 -1.56
N ILE A 54 9.12 -2.20 -0.58
CA ILE A 54 8.87 -3.51 0.07
C ILE A 54 7.54 -4.18 -0.38
N SER A 55 6.71 -3.53 -1.21
CA SER A 55 5.33 -3.96 -1.44
C SER A 55 4.94 -4.23 -2.90
N HIS A 56 5.47 -5.31 -3.50
CA HIS A 56 5.00 -5.83 -4.80
C HIS A 56 4.48 -7.26 -4.66
N ALA A 57 3.41 -7.44 -3.87
CA ALA A 57 2.91 -8.78 -3.52
C ALA A 57 1.57 -9.14 -4.17
N PHE A 58 0.94 -8.21 -4.90
CA PHE A 58 -0.45 -8.37 -5.37
C PHE A 58 -0.54 -8.38 -6.89
N GLY A 59 -1.42 -9.23 -7.41
CA GLY A 59 -1.62 -9.39 -8.85
C GLY A 59 -2.15 -8.11 -9.47
N GLY A 60 -1.52 -7.65 -10.56
CA GLY A 60 -1.95 -6.44 -11.25
C GLY A 60 -1.59 -5.12 -10.57
N GLN A 61 -0.86 -5.15 -9.45
CA GLN A 61 -0.29 -3.96 -8.85
C GLN A 61 0.79 -3.37 -9.76
N ILE A 62 0.70 -2.08 -10.06
CA ILE A 62 1.62 -1.35 -10.96
C ILE A 62 2.52 -0.35 -10.22
N PHE A 63 2.09 0.11 -9.04
CA PHE A 63 2.85 1.09 -8.26
C PHE A 63 2.53 0.98 -6.77
N THR A 64 3.46 1.44 -5.93
CA THR A 64 3.24 1.59 -4.49
C THR A 64 3.93 2.84 -3.97
N ALA A 65 3.23 3.53 -3.08
CA ALA A 65 3.70 4.75 -2.46
C ALA A 65 3.57 4.65 -0.94
N ARG A 66 4.41 5.40 -0.24
CA ARG A 66 4.35 5.56 1.21
C ARG A 66 4.54 7.01 1.62
N LYS A 67 3.93 7.42 2.73
CA LYS A 67 4.16 8.71 3.37
C LYS A 67 4.41 8.50 4.85
N LEU A 68 5.55 9.00 5.35
CA LEU A 68 5.93 8.86 6.76
C LEU A 68 5.02 9.72 7.64
N VAL A 69 4.63 9.16 8.77
CA VAL A 69 3.88 9.83 9.83
C VAL A 69 4.70 9.66 11.11
N PRO A 70 5.58 10.63 11.43
CA PRO A 70 6.38 10.58 12.64
C PRO A 70 5.49 10.47 13.90
N PRO A 71 5.95 9.76 14.95
CA PRO A 71 7.28 9.16 15.05
C PRO A 71 7.42 7.75 14.48
N ARG A 72 6.32 7.02 14.23
CA ARG A 72 6.39 5.55 14.09
C ARG A 72 5.62 4.95 12.90
N HIS A 73 4.78 5.72 12.23
CA HIS A 73 3.80 5.17 11.30
C HIS A 73 4.04 5.63 9.88
N GLN A 74 3.26 5.05 8.97
CA GLN A 74 3.18 5.47 7.59
C GLN A 74 1.78 5.25 7.04
N PHE A 75 1.45 6.06 6.04
CA PHE A 75 0.46 5.70 5.05
C PHE A 75 1.12 4.87 3.96
N HIS A 76 0.41 3.86 3.48
CA HIS A 76 0.87 2.99 2.41
C HIS A 76 -0.25 2.83 1.38
N LEU A 77 0.06 3.14 0.12
CA LEU A 77 -0.83 3.01 -1.02
C LEU A 77 -0.31 1.99 -2.03
N ARG A 78 -1.27 1.38 -2.73
CA ARG A 78 -1.06 0.48 -3.87
C ARG A 78 -2.00 0.88 -4.99
N PHE A 79 -1.47 0.85 -6.20
CA PHE A 79 -2.18 1.17 -7.43
C PHE A 79 -2.19 -0.05 -8.34
N TYR A 80 -3.33 -0.29 -8.98
CA TYR A 80 -3.56 -1.47 -9.80
C TYR A 80 -3.85 -1.10 -11.25
N LYS A 81 -3.55 -2.02 -12.18
CA LYS A 81 -3.71 -1.84 -13.62
C LYS A 81 -5.15 -1.53 -14.08
N ASN A 82 -6.14 -1.90 -13.27
CA ASN A 82 -7.55 -1.63 -13.51
C ASN A 82 -8.00 -0.26 -12.96
N GLY A 83 -7.08 0.53 -12.38
CA GLY A 83 -7.38 1.83 -11.80
C GLY A 83 -7.76 1.78 -10.33
N ASP A 84 -7.84 0.60 -9.71
CA ASP A 84 -8.11 0.51 -8.27
C ASP A 84 -6.97 1.10 -7.45
N VAL A 85 -7.33 1.63 -6.29
CA VAL A 85 -6.42 2.13 -5.27
C VAL A 85 -6.78 1.49 -3.94
N SER A 86 -5.78 0.87 -3.31
CA SER A 86 -5.90 0.37 -1.93
C SER A 86 -4.89 1.06 -1.03
N GLY A 87 -5.21 1.17 0.25
CA GLY A 87 -4.36 1.86 1.19
C GLY A 87 -4.68 1.56 2.65
N HIS A 88 -3.65 1.70 3.48
CA HIS A 88 -3.74 1.46 4.90
C HIS A 88 -2.73 2.29 5.69
N PHE A 89 -3.01 2.44 6.98
CA PHE A 89 -2.12 3.05 7.95
C PHE A 89 -1.48 1.94 8.77
N GLU A 90 -0.16 2.00 8.93
CA GLU A 90 0.60 0.94 9.60
C GLU A 90 1.88 1.50 10.21
N VAL A 91 2.51 0.73 11.08
CA VAL A 91 3.85 0.99 11.60
C VAL A 91 4.89 0.98 10.46
N ASP A 92 5.89 1.86 10.54
CA ASP A 92 6.98 1.94 9.55
C ASP A 92 7.83 0.65 9.54
N PRO A 93 7.95 -0.03 8.37
CA PRO A 93 8.72 -1.26 8.25
C PRO A 93 10.24 -1.03 8.30
N VAL A 94 10.72 0.20 8.15
CA VAL A 94 12.17 0.49 8.13
C VAL A 94 12.72 0.56 9.54
N GLN A 95 12.09 1.34 10.42
CA GLN A 95 12.52 1.48 11.83
C GLN A 95 11.93 0.39 12.75
N PHE A 96 10.70 -0.06 12.49
CA PHE A 96 9.93 -0.91 13.40
C PHE A 96 9.46 -2.21 12.72
N LEU A 97 10.39 -2.91 12.06
CA LEU A 97 10.10 -4.07 11.21
C LEU A 97 9.31 -5.19 11.91
N LEU A 98 9.62 -5.50 13.18
CA LEU A 98 8.95 -6.58 13.91
C LEU A 98 7.48 -6.23 14.18
N GLU A 99 7.22 -5.04 14.72
CA GLU A 99 5.86 -4.55 15.00
C GLU A 99 5.02 -4.42 13.73
N HIS A 100 5.63 -3.91 12.65
CA HIS A 100 5.01 -3.88 11.34
C HIS A 100 4.61 -5.29 10.86
N THR A 101 5.50 -6.27 11.05
CA THR A 101 5.25 -7.67 10.69
C THR A 101 4.13 -8.29 11.54
N ASP A 102 4.04 -7.89 12.81
CA ASP A 102 3.00 -8.33 13.74
C ASP A 102 1.66 -7.60 13.53
N GLY A 103 1.63 -6.57 12.67
CA GLY A 103 0.41 -5.83 12.33
C GLY A 103 -0.05 -4.84 13.42
N VAL A 104 0.88 -4.37 14.26
CA VAL A 104 0.60 -3.34 15.26
C VAL A 104 0.06 -2.09 14.57
N ASP A 105 -1.05 -1.56 15.10
CA ASP A 105 -1.78 -0.39 14.60
C ASP A 105 -2.20 -0.45 13.11
N LEU A 106 -2.19 -1.64 12.50
CA LEU A 106 -2.64 -1.80 11.12
C LEU A 106 -4.14 -1.53 11.02
N ARG A 107 -4.50 -0.47 10.30
CA ARG A 107 -5.90 -0.09 10.07
C ARG A 107 -6.16 0.37 8.64
N ALA A 108 -7.42 0.30 8.23
CA ALA A 108 -7.86 0.98 7.02
C ALA A 108 -7.78 2.52 7.20
N LEU A 109 -7.73 3.22 6.07
CA LEU A 109 -7.78 4.68 6.06
C LEU A 109 -9.19 5.17 6.40
N THR A 110 -9.26 6.24 7.18
CA THR A 110 -10.50 6.94 7.53
C THR A 110 -11.13 7.58 6.28
N PRO A 111 -12.43 7.94 6.30
CA PRO A 111 -13.04 8.69 5.22
C PRO A 111 -12.29 9.98 4.87
N GLU A 112 -11.79 10.69 5.87
CA GLU A 112 -11.07 11.96 5.73
C GLU A 112 -9.72 11.74 5.02
N GLU A 113 -8.92 10.78 5.49
CA GLU A 113 -7.64 10.40 4.86
C GLU A 113 -7.83 9.94 3.40
N ARG A 114 -8.92 9.19 3.13
CA ARG A 114 -9.28 8.80 1.75
C ARG A 114 -9.65 10.01 0.90
N GLY A 115 -10.38 10.96 1.46
CA GLY A 115 -10.75 12.22 0.79
C GLY A 115 -9.54 13.06 0.40
N GLU A 116 -8.58 13.20 1.31
CA GLU A 116 -7.31 13.90 1.05
C GLU A 116 -6.54 13.24 -0.11
N ILE A 117 -6.38 11.91 -0.08
CA ILE A 117 -5.68 11.19 -1.14
C ILE A 117 -6.43 11.31 -2.47
N ARG A 118 -7.75 11.24 -2.44
CA ARG A 118 -8.59 11.41 -3.63
C ARG A 118 -8.48 12.81 -4.22
N SER A 119 -8.26 13.86 -3.43
CA SER A 119 -8.04 15.22 -3.96
C SER A 119 -6.72 15.43 -4.71
N ILE A 120 -5.73 14.55 -4.48
CA ILE A 120 -4.43 14.55 -5.16
C ILE A 120 -4.51 13.79 -6.50
N LEU A 121 -5.43 12.85 -6.58
CA LEU A 121 -5.65 11.95 -7.71
C LEU A 121 -6.88 12.42 -8.51
N PRO A 122 -6.97 12.08 -9.81
CA PRO A 122 -8.09 12.49 -10.66
C PRO A 122 -9.41 11.77 -10.35
#